data_AF-F7KGE3-F1
#
_entry.id   AF-F7KGE3-F1
#
_cell.length_a   1.000
_cell.length_b   1.000
_cell.length_c   1.000
_cell.angle_alpha   90.00
_cell.angle_beta   90.00
_cell.angle_gamma   90.00
#
_symmetry.space_group_name_H-M   'P 1'
#
loop_
_entity.id
_entity.type
_entity.pdbx_description
1 polymer ?
#
loop_
_entity_poly.entity_id
_entity_poly.type
_entity_poly.pdbx_seq_one_letter_code
_entity_poly.pdbx_strand_id
1 'polypeptide(L)'
;MLKSIRKENDGFTLVEMIVVIVILSILLAILIPGLISFIDKAKDKQIEVNARSAYIALQEQLIEDYANLSKDEFTAKRYYYFTDLDGTITDIEITGIPQNGKILIDPKKDDFWYDKDTINENTGELMAMKYVENNKYIIYTYENGWGEVQTKE
;
A
#
# COMPACT_ATOMS: atom_id res chain seq x y z
N MET A 1 35.05 -3.90 61.11
CA MET A 1 35.32 -5.19 60.44
C MET A 1 34.66 -5.15 59.05
N LEU A 2 35.45 -5.00 57.98
CA LEU A 2 34.96 -4.95 56.61
C LEU A 2 34.96 -6.37 56.02
N LYS A 3 33.78 -6.87 55.68
CA LYS A 3 33.59 -8.18 55.04
C LYS A 3 34.10 -8.10 53.61
N SER A 4 35.20 -8.79 53.31
CA SER A 4 35.74 -8.92 51.96
C SER A 4 34.74 -9.67 51.08
N ILE A 5 34.12 -8.96 50.14
CA ILE A 5 33.34 -9.56 49.06
C ILE A 5 34.34 -10.21 48.10
N ARG A 6 34.59 -11.51 48.24
CA ARG A 6 35.32 -12.29 47.23
C ARG A 6 34.44 -12.29 45.97
N LYS A 7 34.91 -11.61 44.92
CA LYS A 7 34.28 -11.64 43.60
C LYS A 7 34.65 -12.99 42.98
N GLU A 8 33.71 -13.93 43.01
CA GLU A 8 33.84 -15.20 42.28
C GLU A 8 33.87 -14.87 40.79
N ASN A 9 35.05 -15.03 40.18
CA ASN A 9 35.24 -14.85 38.74
C ASN A 9 34.85 -16.15 38.03
N ASP A 10 33.57 -16.52 38.07
CA ASP A 10 33.03 -17.51 37.15
C ASP A 10 32.84 -16.83 35.80
N GLY A 11 33.91 -16.80 35.02
CA GLY A 11 33.92 -16.32 33.65
C GLY A 11 33.27 -17.35 32.72
N PHE A 12 32.31 -16.89 31.92
CA PHE A 12 31.69 -17.70 30.86
C PHE A 12 32.76 -18.24 29.91
N THR A 13 32.74 -19.53 29.61
CA THR A 13 33.77 -20.14 28.77
C THR A 13 33.53 -19.79 27.30
N LEU A 14 34.60 -19.65 26.51
CA LEU A 14 34.48 -19.45 25.05
C LEU A 14 33.69 -20.58 24.38
N VAL A 15 33.81 -21.80 24.93
CA VAL A 15 33.10 -22.98 24.44
C VAL A 15 31.59 -22.82 24.62
N GLU A 16 31.12 -22.34 25.76
CA GLU A 16 29.69 -22.09 25.99
C GLU A 16 29.13 -21.05 25.01
N MET A 17 29.89 -20.00 24.66
CA MET A 17 29.44 -19.01 23.68
C MET A 17 29.32 -19.59 22.28
N ILE A 18 30.26 -20.45 21.88
CA ILE A 18 30.23 -21.06 20.55
C ILE A 18 29.05 -22.01 20.42
N VAL A 19 28.77 -22.83 21.44
CA VAL A 19 27.62 -23.74 21.44
C VAL A 19 26.31 -22.97 21.30
N VAL A 20 26.15 -21.87 22.03
CA VAL A 20 24.95 -21.02 21.96
C VAL A 20 24.79 -20.40 20.57
N ILE A 21 25.85 -19.83 19.99
CA ILE A 21 25.78 -19.22 18.66
C ILE A 21 25.44 -20.26 17.59
N VAL A 22 26.00 -21.47 17.67
CA VAL A 22 25.70 -22.56 16.73
C VAL A 22 24.21 -22.93 16.78
N ILE A 23 23.65 -23.10 17.99
CA ILE A 23 22.22 -23.42 18.14
C ILE A 23 21.34 -22.27 17.63
N LEU A 24 21.65 -21.01 17.98
CA LEU A 24 20.92 -19.84 17.50
C LEU A 24 20.96 -19.73 15.97
N SER A 25 22.09 -20.07 15.35
CA SER A 25 22.25 -20.03 13.89
C SER A 25 21.29 -21.01 13.19
N ILE A 26 21.17 -22.23 13.73
CA ILE A 26 20.27 -23.25 13.18
C ILE A 26 18.80 -22.82 13.34
N LEU A 27 18.43 -22.27 14.50
CA LEU A 27 17.08 -21.77 14.75
C LEU A 27 16.71 -20.63 13.81
N LEU A 28 17.61 -19.65 13.64
CA LEU A 28 17.41 -18.52 12.72
C LEU A 28 17.23 -18.97 11.27
N ALA A 29 18.00 -19.97 10.82
CA ALA A 29 17.92 -20.48 9.46
C ALA A 29 16.52 -21.00 9.08
N ILE A 30 15.82 -21.62 10.03
CA ILE A 30 14.46 -22.15 9.82
C ILE A 30 13.41 -21.04 10.02
N LEU A 31 13.65 -20.14 10.96
CA LEU A 31 12.68 -19.12 11.37
C LEU A 31 12.54 -18.00 10.33
N ILE A 32 13.66 -17.41 9.87
CA ILE A 32 13.68 -16.24 8.98
C ILE A 32 12.80 -16.38 7.71
N PRO A 33 12.87 -17.46 6.92
CA PRO A 33 12.09 -17.55 5.67
C PRO A 33 10.58 -17.51 5.91
N GLY A 34 10.10 -18.10 7.01
CA GLY A 34 8.69 -18.03 7.39
C GLY A 34 8.25 -16.59 7.69
N LEU A 35 9.05 -15.84 8.45
CA LEU A 35 8.74 -14.46 8.81
C LEU A 35 8.67 -13.55 7.59
N ILE A 36 9.58 -13.70 6.62
CA ILE A 36 9.58 -12.87 5.40
C ILE A 36 8.27 -13.00 4.64
N SER A 37 7.75 -14.22 4.46
CA SER A 37 6.46 -14.44 3.79
C SER A 37 5.27 -13.81 4.54
N PHE A 38 5.28 -13.86 5.88
CA PHE A 38 4.24 -13.20 6.67
C PHE A 38 4.30 -11.68 6.57
N ILE A 39 5.50 -11.10 6.55
CA ILE A 39 5.71 -9.66 6.38
C ILE A 39 5.17 -9.22 5.01
N ASP A 40 5.44 -9.97 3.95
CA ASP A 40 4.93 -9.62 2.62
C ASP A 40 3.40 -9.68 2.53
N LYS A 41 2.77 -10.70 3.13
CA LYS A 41 1.31 -10.77 3.25
C LYS A 41 0.72 -9.63 4.07
N ALA A 42 1.39 -9.21 5.14
CA ALA A 42 0.96 -8.08 5.96
C ALA A 42 1.05 -6.76 5.18
N LYS A 43 2.10 -6.58 4.37
CA LYS A 43 2.23 -5.44 3.46
C LYS A 43 1.11 -5.43 2.42
N ASP A 44 0.76 -6.58 1.84
CA ASP A 44 -0.34 -6.68 0.87
C ASP A 44 -1.67 -6.29 1.51
N LYS A 45 -1.91 -6.74 2.75
CA LYS A 45 -3.10 -6.34 3.50
C LYS A 45 -3.10 -4.85 3.86
N GLN A 46 -1.95 -4.27 4.17
CA GLN A 46 -1.83 -2.83 4.40
C GLN A 46 -2.18 -2.04 3.14
N ILE A 47 -1.68 -2.46 1.97
CA ILE A 47 -1.98 -1.86 0.68
C ILE A 47 -3.48 -1.95 0.39
N GLU A 48 -4.12 -3.09 0.67
CA GLU A 48 -5.57 -3.26 0.49
C GLU A 48 -6.37 -2.27 1.36
N VAL A 49 -5.98 -2.09 2.63
CA VAL A 49 -6.62 -1.11 3.53
C VAL A 49 -6.41 0.31 3.03
N ASN A 50 -5.18 0.66 2.67
CA ASN A 50 -4.84 1.96 2.14
C ASN A 50 -5.62 2.29 0.87
N ALA A 51 -5.75 1.32 -0.04
CA ALA A 51 -6.52 1.47 -1.27
C ALA A 51 -8.01 1.71 -1.00
N ARG A 52 -8.59 1.04 0.01
CA ARG A 52 -9.98 1.27 0.42
C ARG A 52 -10.18 2.65 1.03
N SER A 53 -9.24 3.12 1.86
CA SER A 53 -9.28 4.49 2.38
C SER A 53 -9.17 5.51 1.25
N ALA A 54 -8.28 5.28 0.30
CA ALA A 54 -8.10 6.11 -0.88
C ALA A 54 -9.36 6.14 -1.77
N TYR A 55 -10.03 4.99 -1.96
CA TYR A 55 -11.31 4.88 -2.66
C TYR A 55 -12.38 5.74 -2.01
N ILE A 56 -12.54 5.68 -0.68
CA ILE A 56 -13.56 6.44 0.04
C ILE A 56 -13.31 7.94 -0.12
N ALA A 57 -12.08 8.39 0.12
CA ALA A 57 -11.71 9.80 0.02
C ALA A 57 -11.94 10.35 -1.40
N LEU A 58 -11.57 9.58 -2.42
CA LEU A 58 -11.81 9.93 -3.81
C LEU A 58 -13.30 9.94 -4.16
N GLN A 59 -14.06 8.94 -3.73
CA GLN A 59 -15.50 8.85 -3.98
C GLN A 59 -16.26 10.02 -3.33
N GLU A 60 -15.86 10.43 -2.12
CA GLU A 60 -16.42 11.58 -1.42
C GLU A 60 -16.19 12.86 -2.24
N GLN A 61 -14.96 13.11 -2.68
CA GLN A 61 -14.61 14.27 -3.47
C GLN A 61 -15.32 14.29 -4.83
N LEU A 62 -15.45 13.14 -5.51
CA LEU A 62 -16.17 13.05 -6.78
C LEU A 62 -17.67 13.34 -6.63
N ILE A 63 -18.29 12.90 -5.54
CA ILE A 63 -19.70 13.20 -5.26
C ILE A 63 -19.88 14.69 -4.95
N GLU A 64 -18.99 15.28 -4.14
CA GLU A 64 -19.00 16.71 -3.86
C GLU A 64 -18.84 17.54 -5.13
N ASP A 65 -17.89 17.17 -5.98
CA ASP A 65 -17.65 17.83 -7.26
C ASP A 65 -18.85 17.70 -8.20
N TYR A 66 -19.43 16.51 -8.32
CA TYR A 66 -20.62 16.28 -9.14
C TYR A 66 -21.82 17.14 -8.68
N ALA A 67 -21.97 17.33 -7.37
CA ALA A 67 -23.05 18.13 -6.82
C ALA A 67 -22.86 19.65 -7.04
N ASN A 68 -21.60 20.11 -7.10
CA ASN A 68 -21.28 21.55 -7.07
C ASN A 68 -20.77 22.13 -8.40
N LEU A 69 -20.27 21.30 -9.31
CA LEU A 69 -19.70 21.74 -10.59
C LEU A 69 -20.69 21.58 -11.74
N SER A 70 -20.55 22.43 -12.76
CA SER A 70 -21.22 22.17 -14.05
C SER A 70 -20.64 20.92 -14.72
N LYS A 71 -21.38 20.35 -15.67
CA LYS A 71 -20.93 19.15 -16.40
C LYS A 71 -19.56 19.36 -17.06
N ASP A 72 -19.34 20.53 -17.66
CA ASP A 72 -18.07 20.83 -18.34
C ASP A 72 -16.90 20.97 -17.36
N GLU A 73 -17.13 21.59 -16.20
CA GLU A 73 -16.14 21.70 -15.12
C GLU A 73 -15.82 20.34 -14.49
N PHE A 74 -16.85 19.52 -14.26
CA PHE A 74 -16.71 18.16 -13.74
C PHE A 74 -15.90 17.29 -14.70
N THR A 75 -16.23 17.31 -15.99
CA THR A 75 -15.48 16.59 -17.03
C THR A 75 -14.03 17.08 -17.10
N ALA A 76 -13.77 18.39 -17.02
CA ALA A 76 -12.40 18.92 -16.98
C ALA A 76 -11.62 18.44 -15.74
N LYS A 77 -12.26 18.40 -14.56
CA LYS A 77 -11.64 17.91 -13.32
C LYS A 77 -11.32 16.41 -13.38
N ARG A 78 -12.17 15.62 -14.06
CA ARG A 78 -11.92 14.20 -14.41
C ARG A 78 -10.51 14.01 -14.99
N TYR A 79 -10.12 14.87 -15.93
CA TYR A 79 -8.83 14.82 -16.59
C TYR A 79 -7.63 15.09 -15.67
N TYR A 80 -7.80 15.86 -14.60
CA TYR A 80 -6.74 16.11 -13.62
C TYR A 80 -6.55 14.93 -12.64
N TYR A 81 -7.60 14.15 -12.37
CA TYR A 81 -7.47 12.89 -11.62
C TYR A 81 -6.71 11.80 -12.40
N PHE A 82 -6.37 12.05 -13.67
CA PHE A 82 -5.48 11.22 -14.48
C PHE A 82 -4.07 11.78 -14.40
N THR A 83 -3.18 11.04 -13.74
CA THR A 83 -1.75 11.34 -13.81
C THR A 83 -1.13 10.27 -14.70
N ASP A 84 -0.45 10.68 -15.75
CA ASP A 84 0.23 9.77 -16.68
C ASP A 84 1.11 8.77 -15.91
N LEU A 85 1.31 7.58 -16.50
CA LEU A 85 2.08 6.44 -15.98
C LEU A 85 3.45 6.80 -15.35
N ASP A 86 4.03 7.92 -15.75
CA ASP A 86 5.34 8.41 -15.30
C ASP A 86 5.27 9.15 -13.95
N GLY A 87 4.10 9.22 -13.33
CA GLY A 87 3.97 9.43 -11.90
C GLY A 87 4.19 10.86 -11.42
N THR A 88 4.00 11.86 -12.28
CA THR A 88 3.85 13.25 -11.81
C THR A 88 2.40 13.47 -11.45
N ILE A 89 2.08 13.27 -10.18
CA ILE A 89 0.86 13.82 -9.59
C ILE A 89 1.09 15.32 -9.49
N THR A 90 0.37 16.11 -10.28
CA THR A 90 0.27 17.55 -10.01
C THR A 90 -0.73 17.72 -8.87
N ASP A 91 -0.22 17.63 -7.64
CA ASP A 91 -0.87 17.93 -6.36
C ASP A 91 -2.40 17.99 -6.40
N ILE A 92 -3.04 16.82 -6.52
CA ILE A 92 -4.36 16.66 -5.93
C ILE A 92 -4.09 16.09 -4.54
N GLU A 93 -4.00 16.98 -3.56
CA GLU A 93 -4.04 16.61 -2.15
C GLU A 93 -5.45 16.10 -1.82
N ILE A 94 -5.77 14.88 -2.25
CA ILE A 94 -6.94 14.17 -1.74
C ILE A 94 -6.61 13.85 -0.28
N THR A 95 -7.26 14.58 0.63
CA THR A 95 -7.08 14.39 2.06
C THR A 95 -7.49 12.96 2.42
N GLY A 96 -6.56 12.16 2.97
CA GLY A 96 -6.83 10.77 3.35
C GLY A 96 -6.13 9.70 2.51
N ILE A 97 -5.39 10.07 1.46
CA ILE A 97 -4.48 9.14 0.78
C ILE A 97 -3.14 9.09 1.54
N PRO A 98 -2.57 7.90 1.84
CA PRO A 98 -1.23 7.79 2.40
C PRO A 98 -0.19 8.47 1.48
N GLN A 99 0.80 9.17 2.05
CA GLN A 99 1.80 9.95 1.29
C GLN A 99 2.54 9.18 0.17
N ASN A 100 2.58 7.84 0.25
CA ASN A 100 3.27 6.96 -0.71
C ASN A 100 2.32 6.29 -1.72
N GLY A 101 1.01 6.46 -1.55
CA GLY A 101 -0.02 5.89 -2.41
C GLY A 101 -0.32 6.81 -3.58
N LYS A 102 -0.45 6.25 -4.78
CA LYS A 102 -0.92 6.95 -5.97
C LYS A 102 -2.22 6.31 -6.44
N ILE A 103 -3.26 7.11 -6.65
CA ILE A 103 -4.46 6.64 -7.34
C ILE A 103 -4.33 6.98 -8.82
N LEU A 104 -4.66 6.01 -9.66
CA LEU A 104 -4.83 6.17 -11.09
C LEU A 104 -6.30 5.88 -11.40
N ILE A 105 -6.97 6.85 -12.01
CA ILE A 105 -8.32 6.74 -12.58
C ILE A 105 -8.15 6.84 -14.11
N ASP A 106 -9.08 6.32 -14.91
CA ASP A 106 -9.04 6.20 -16.39
C ASP A 106 -7.63 6.28 -17.02
N PRO A 107 -6.77 5.28 -16.70
CA PRO A 107 -5.43 5.20 -17.27
C PRO A 107 -5.55 4.92 -18.77
N LYS A 108 -4.54 5.30 -19.55
CA LYS A 108 -4.41 4.85 -20.95
C LYS A 108 -4.73 3.36 -21.04
N LYS A 109 -5.51 2.98 -22.05
CA LYS A 109 -6.09 1.65 -22.29
C LYS A 109 -5.11 0.46 -22.10
N ASP A 110 -3.81 0.70 -22.26
CA ASP A 110 -2.75 -0.31 -22.11
C ASP A 110 -2.39 -0.62 -20.64
N ASP A 111 -2.81 0.22 -19.69
CA ASP A 111 -2.36 0.18 -18.29
C ASP A 111 -3.49 -0.15 -17.30
N PHE A 112 -4.71 -0.19 -17.82
CA PHE A 112 -5.93 -0.50 -17.12
C PHE A 112 -6.84 -1.30 -18.06
N TRP A 113 -7.00 -2.59 -17.78
CA TRP A 113 -8.00 -3.45 -18.42
C TRP A 113 -9.39 -3.02 -17.95
N TYR A 114 -9.82 -1.83 -18.33
CA TYR A 114 -11.17 -1.35 -18.13
C TYR A 114 -11.51 -0.47 -19.31
N ASP A 115 -12.39 -0.97 -20.16
CA ASP A 115 -12.76 -0.39 -21.44
C ASP A 115 -13.92 0.59 -21.35
N LYS A 116 -14.36 0.90 -20.12
CA LYS A 116 -15.46 1.82 -19.80
C LYS A 116 -14.93 3.04 -19.07
N ASP A 117 -15.75 4.09 -18.98
CA ASP A 117 -15.46 5.25 -18.15
C ASP A 117 -15.30 4.84 -16.68
N THR A 118 -14.20 5.26 -16.06
CA THR A 118 -13.91 4.95 -14.65
C THR A 118 -14.70 5.81 -13.68
N ILE A 119 -15.40 6.83 -14.15
CA ILE A 119 -16.30 7.68 -13.36
C ILE A 119 -17.61 7.82 -14.15
N ASN A 120 -18.74 7.62 -13.48
CA ASN A 120 -20.05 7.83 -14.08
C ASN A 120 -20.38 9.33 -14.10
N GLU A 121 -20.40 9.92 -15.28
CA GLU A 121 -20.65 11.37 -15.46
C GLU A 121 -22.06 11.83 -15.03
N ASN A 122 -23.00 10.90 -14.86
CA ASN A 122 -24.37 11.22 -14.48
C ASN A 122 -24.62 11.03 -12.96
N THR A 123 -23.66 10.46 -12.22
CA THR A 123 -23.83 10.21 -10.78
C THR A 123 -22.63 10.65 -9.94
N GLY A 124 -21.46 10.91 -10.56
CA GLY A 124 -20.21 11.16 -9.83
C GLY A 124 -19.62 9.89 -9.18
N GLU A 125 -20.18 8.71 -9.47
CA GLU A 125 -19.73 7.46 -8.87
C GLU A 125 -18.44 6.95 -9.53
N LEU A 126 -17.52 6.47 -8.71
CA LEU A 126 -16.29 5.83 -9.16
C LEU A 126 -16.60 4.42 -9.64
N MET A 127 -16.41 4.18 -10.93
CA MET A 127 -16.65 2.89 -11.55
C MET A 127 -15.41 2.00 -11.53
N ALA A 128 -14.21 2.57 -11.56
CA ALA A 128 -12.98 1.81 -11.46
C ALA A 128 -11.79 2.69 -11.04
N MET A 129 -10.82 2.08 -10.34
CA MET A 129 -9.56 2.74 -9.98
C MET A 129 -8.42 1.73 -9.84
N LYS A 130 -7.18 2.19 -10.05
CA LYS A 130 -5.94 1.46 -9.74
C LYS A 130 -5.21 2.23 -8.65
N TYR A 131 -5.03 1.60 -7.49
CA TYR A 131 -4.18 2.14 -6.43
C TYR A 131 -2.79 1.51 -6.53
N VAL A 132 -1.74 2.32 -6.54
CA VAL A 132 -0.35 1.90 -6.66
C VAL A 132 0.44 2.35 -5.44
N GLU A 133 1.16 1.43 -4.82
CA GLU A 133 2.00 1.69 -3.65
C GLU A 133 3.19 0.71 -3.65
N ASN A 134 4.42 1.22 -3.49
CA ASN A 134 5.64 0.39 -3.36
C ASN A 134 5.81 -0.70 -4.43
N ASN A 135 5.62 -0.34 -5.71
CA ASN A 135 5.68 -1.24 -6.88
C ASN A 135 4.61 -2.35 -6.93
N LYS A 136 3.61 -2.29 -6.05
CA LYS A 136 2.42 -3.12 -6.11
C LYS A 136 1.22 -2.26 -6.47
N TYR A 137 0.19 -2.91 -7.00
CA TYR A 137 -1.07 -2.25 -7.29
C TYR A 137 -2.26 -3.14 -6.97
N ILE A 138 -3.40 -2.52 -6.73
CA ILE A 138 -4.69 -3.17 -6.58
C ILE A 138 -5.71 -2.43 -7.43
N ILE A 139 -6.60 -3.17 -8.05
CA ILE A 139 -7.64 -2.64 -8.93
C ILE A 139 -9.00 -2.83 -8.26
N TYR A 140 -9.80 -1.77 -8.29
CA TYR A 140 -11.22 -1.82 -8.01
C TYR A 140 -12.00 -1.62 -9.32
N THR A 141 -13.06 -2.40 -9.50
CA THR A 141 -14.08 -2.18 -10.53
C THR A 141 -15.46 -2.29 -9.90
N TYR A 142 -16.44 -1.55 -10.38
CA TYR A 142 -17.80 -1.58 -9.88
C TYR A 142 -18.45 -2.96 -10.05
N GLU A 143 -18.11 -3.66 -11.16
CA GLU A 143 -18.68 -4.96 -11.49
C GLU A 143 -18.12 -6.10 -10.64
N ASN A 144 -16.80 -6.09 -10.38
CA ASN A 144 -16.12 -7.21 -9.72
C ASN A 144 -15.65 -6.88 -8.30
N GLY A 145 -15.78 -5.63 -7.87
CA GLY A 145 -15.25 -5.13 -6.60
C GLY A 145 -13.73 -5.05 -6.59
N TRP A 146 -13.14 -5.30 -5.42
CA TRP A 146 -11.69 -5.29 -5.20
C TRP A 146 -11.05 -6.57 -5.72
N GLY A 147 -10.04 -6.42 -6.58
CA GLY A 147 -9.15 -7.50 -6.98
C GLY A 147 -8.07 -7.81 -5.93
N GLU A 148 -7.14 -8.68 -6.30
CA GLU A 148 -5.97 -8.99 -5.47
C GLU A 148 -4.82 -8.01 -5.73
N VAL A 149 -3.94 -7.87 -4.72
CA VAL A 149 -2.72 -7.06 -4.84
C VAL A 149 -1.75 -7.77 -5.80
N GLN A 150 -1.33 -7.05 -6.84
CA GLN A 150 -0.43 -7.52 -7.88
C GLN A 150 0.87 -6.71 -7.85
N THR A 151 1.95 -7.25 -8.41
CA THR A 151 3.23 -6.55 -8.53
C THR A 151 3.34 -5.98 -9.94
N LYS A 152 3.78 -4.72 -10.07
CA LYS A 152 4.06 -4.10 -11.37
C LYS A 152 5.28 -4.81 -11.99
N GLU A 153 5.10 -5.37 -13.19
CA GLU A 153 6.20 -5.97 -13.98
C GLU A 153 7.25 -4.93 -14.38
#